data_AF-A0A550H1T0-F1
#
_entry.id   AF-A0A550H1T0-F1
#
_cell.length_a   1.000
_cell.length_b   1.000
_cell.length_c   1.000
_cell.angle_alpha   90.00
_cell.angle_beta   90.00
_cell.angle_gamma   90.00
#
_symmetry.space_group_name_H-M   'P 1'
#
loop_
_entity.id
_entity.type
_entity.pdbx_description
1 polymer ?
#
loop_
_entity_poly.entity_id
_entity_poly.type
_entity_poly.pdbx_seq_one_letter_code
_entity_poly.pdbx_strand_id
1 'polypeptide(L)'
;MGEEKKPWNQDNFDQIMKESHAELLRLRVELEKLLVRFGLRALKTYQAARNYPLRPNEIAHLVKYEIENAIHDVSEQDSKDAIIKQARIEWEKEHKVEQ
;
A
#
# COMPACT_ATOMS: atom_id res chain seq x y z
N MET A 1 47.18 -2.72 -14.93
CA MET A 1 45.81 -2.63 -15.48
C MET A 1 45.04 -1.73 -14.55
N GLY A 2 44.77 -0.49 -14.97
CA GLY A 2 44.05 0.47 -14.15
C GLY A 2 42.56 0.16 -14.21
N GLU A 3 41.93 -0.05 -13.05
CA GLU A 3 40.48 -0.07 -12.96
C GLU A 3 39.97 1.32 -13.32
N GLU A 4 39.38 1.44 -14.51
CA GLU A 4 38.61 2.62 -14.89
C GLU A 4 37.44 2.76 -13.92
N LYS A 5 37.59 3.66 -12.93
CA LYS A 5 36.48 4.12 -12.10
C LYS A 5 35.46 4.79 -13.03
N LYS A 6 34.38 4.08 -13.35
CA LYS A 6 33.23 4.66 -14.05
C LYS A 6 32.82 5.96 -13.33
N PRO A 7 32.71 7.10 -14.03
CA PRO A 7 32.31 8.35 -13.40
C PRO A 7 30.94 8.18 -12.76
N TRP A 8 30.84 8.57 -11.50
CA TRP A 8 29.61 8.52 -10.72
C TRP A 8 28.58 9.44 -11.39
N ASN A 9 27.54 8.86 -11.99
CA ASN A 9 26.61 9.60 -12.85
C ASN A 9 25.48 10.19 -11.99
N GLN A 10 25.78 11.33 -11.35
CA GLN A 10 24.93 12.01 -10.38
C GLN A 10 23.51 12.31 -10.94
N ASP A 11 23.40 12.67 -12.21
CA ASP A 11 22.11 12.93 -12.87
C ASP A 11 21.21 11.67 -12.95
N ASN A 12 21.83 10.49 -13.09
CA ASN A 12 21.10 9.22 -13.11
C ASN A 12 20.57 8.88 -11.70
N PHE A 13 21.35 9.18 -10.66
CA PHE A 13 20.92 8.99 -9.28
C PHE A 13 19.76 9.92 -8.91
N ASP A 14 19.85 11.20 -9.25
CA ASP A 14 18.79 12.17 -8.99
C ASP A 14 17.49 11.83 -9.72
N GLN A 15 17.59 11.29 -10.94
CA GLN A 15 16.43 10.82 -11.70
C GLN A 15 15.80 9.56 -11.07
N ILE A 16 16.59 8.57 -10.68
CA ILE A 16 16.12 7.36 -9.97
C ILE A 16 15.42 7.74 -8.66
N MET A 17 15.98 8.68 -7.90
CA MET A 17 15.38 9.15 -6.65
C MET A 17 14.04 9.87 -6.87
N LYS A 18 13.92 10.67 -7.94
CA LYS A 18 12.64 11.32 -8.31
C LYS A 18 11.59 10.29 -8.72
N GLU A 19 11.99 9.29 -9.51
CA GLU A 19 11.09 8.21 -9.96
C GLU A 19 10.61 7.36 -8.77
N SER A 20 11.53 6.98 -7.87
CA SER A 20 11.19 6.27 -6.63
C SER A 20 10.23 7.08 -5.75
N HIS A 21 10.43 8.40 -5.64
CA HIS A 21 9.52 9.26 -4.89
C HIS A 21 8.13 9.31 -5.52
N ALA A 22 8.05 9.46 -6.85
CA ALA A 22 6.78 9.48 -7.57
C ALA A 22 6.03 8.15 -7.43
N GLU A 23 6.74 7.02 -7.48
CA GLU A 23 6.16 5.70 -7.24
C GLU A 23 5.61 5.57 -5.82
N LEU A 24 6.38 5.97 -4.81
CA LEU A 24 5.93 5.94 -3.42
C LEU A 24 4.64 6.75 -3.22
N LEU A 25 4.54 7.92 -3.86
CA LEU A 25 3.32 8.74 -3.83
C LEU A 25 2.13 8.02 -4.49
N ARG A 26 2.34 7.34 -5.63
CA ARG A 26 1.28 6.55 -6.28
C ARG A 26 0.80 5.42 -5.37
N LEU A 27 1.72 4.65 -4.79
CA LEU A 27 1.40 3.57 -3.87
C LEU A 27 0.63 4.07 -2.65
N ARG A 28 1.01 5.24 -2.10
CA ARG A 28 0.27 5.89 -1.01
C ARG A 28 -1.17 6.23 -1.41
N VAL A 29 -1.36 6.83 -2.58
CA VAL A 29 -2.70 7.17 -3.09
C VAL A 29 -3.55 5.91 -3.32
N GLU A 30 -2.94 4.82 -3.79
CA GLU A 30 -3.63 3.54 -3.96
C GLU A 30 -4.04 2.93 -2.61
N LEU A 31 -3.15 2.99 -1.60
CA LEU A 31 -3.46 2.57 -0.25
C LEU A 31 -4.61 3.40 0.36
N GLU A 32 -4.58 4.73 0.21
CA GLU A 32 -5.65 5.62 0.68
C GLU A 32 -7.00 5.27 0.03
N LYS A 33 -7.02 5.02 -1.29
CA LYS A 33 -8.22 4.57 -2.00
C LYS A 33 -8.73 3.21 -1.48
N LEU A 34 -7.82 2.28 -1.17
CA LEU A 34 -8.18 0.98 -0.62
C LEU A 34 -8.79 1.13 0.78
N LEU A 35 -8.20 1.95 1.65
CA LEU A 35 -8.72 2.25 2.98
C LEU A 35 -10.12 2.91 2.92
N VAL A 36 -10.37 3.79 1.95
CA VAL A 36 -11.72 4.33 1.70
C VAL A 36 -12.71 3.21 1.35
N ARG A 37 -12.30 2.20 0.58
CA ARG A 37 -13.17 1.05 0.25
C ARG A 37 -13.51 0.21 1.49
N PHE A 38 -12.53 -0.01 2.38
CA PHE A 38 -12.78 -0.64 3.68
C PHE A 38 -13.81 0.16 4.49
N GLY A 39 -13.59 1.47 4.65
CA GLY A 39 -14.55 2.35 5.33
C GLY A 39 -15.95 2.29 4.73
N LEU A 40 -16.10 2.34 3.40
CA LEU A 40 -17.39 2.20 2.73
C LEU A 40 -18.03 0.83 2.96
N ARG A 41 -17.25 -0.26 3.00
CA ARG A 41 -17.75 -1.61 3.31
C ARG A 41 -18.31 -1.66 4.73
N ALA A 42 -17.61 -1.08 5.70
CA ALA A 42 -18.11 -0.98 7.07
C ALA A 42 -19.41 -0.18 7.13
N LEU A 43 -19.43 1.02 6.56
CA LEU A 43 -20.62 1.89 6.56
C LEU A 43 -21.86 1.21 5.96
N LYS A 44 -21.70 0.49 4.83
CA LYS A 44 -22.80 -0.29 4.23
C LYS A 44 -23.33 -1.36 5.18
N THR A 45 -22.42 -2.06 5.86
CA THR A 45 -22.78 -3.11 6.82
C THR A 45 -23.57 -2.53 8.00
N TYR A 46 -23.09 -1.42 8.58
CA TYR A 46 -23.77 -0.77 9.71
C TYR A 46 -25.08 -0.09 9.31
N GLN A 47 -25.17 0.51 8.11
CA GLN A 47 -26.40 1.12 7.60
C GLN A 47 -27.49 0.07 7.35
N ALA A 48 -27.13 -1.11 6.85
CA ALA A 48 -28.07 -2.20 6.60
C ALA A 48 -28.74 -2.72 7.89
N ALA A 49 -28.05 -2.62 9.03
CA ALA A 49 -28.58 -3.03 10.33
C ALA A 49 -29.48 -1.97 11.00
N ARG A 50 -29.76 -0.83 10.32
CA ARG A 50 -30.47 0.30 10.89
C ARG A 50 -31.66 0.74 10.05
N ASN A 51 -32.69 1.21 10.74
CA ASN A 51 -33.91 1.79 10.13
C ASN A 51 -33.78 3.30 9.83
N TYR A 52 -32.66 3.92 10.17
CA TYR A 52 -32.39 5.34 9.96
C TYR A 52 -30.98 5.56 9.41
N PRO A 53 -30.72 6.67 8.69
CA PRO A 53 -29.40 6.97 8.16
C PRO A 53 -28.34 7.15 9.26
N LEU A 54 -27.12 6.70 8.99
CA LEU A 54 -25.97 6.97 9.85
C LEU A 54 -25.72 8.49 9.96
N ARG A 55 -25.52 8.98 11.18
CA ARG A 55 -25.20 10.39 11.42
C ARG A 55 -23.73 10.67 11.06
N PRO A 56 -23.36 11.91 10.70
CA PRO A 56 -21.98 12.25 10.32
C PRO A 56 -20.90 11.81 11.33
N ASN A 57 -21.16 11.98 12.63
CA ASN A 57 -20.21 11.55 13.68
C ASN A 57 -20.06 10.03 13.75
N GLU A 58 -21.14 9.28 13.48
CA GLU A 58 -21.09 7.82 13.44
C GLU A 58 -20.31 7.36 12.21
N ILE A 59 -20.52 8.01 11.06
CA ILE A 59 -19.76 7.75 9.84
C ILE A 59 -18.27 7.93 10.09
N ALA A 60 -17.87 9.08 10.66
CA ALA A 60 -16.46 9.37 10.95
C ALA A 60 -15.84 8.34 11.90
N HIS A 61 -16.56 7.98 12.97
CA HIS A 61 -16.08 7.00 13.94
C HIS A 61 -15.92 5.60 13.32
N LEU A 62 -16.91 5.13 12.57
CA LEU A 62 -16.89 3.83 11.92
C LEU A 62 -15.77 3.72 10.87
N VAL A 63 -15.58 4.77 10.06
CA VAL A 63 -14.49 4.80 9.08
C VAL A 63 -13.13 4.76 9.76
N LYS A 64 -12.94 5.57 10.82
CA LYS A 64 -11.69 5.56 11.58
C LYS A 64 -11.39 4.17 12.16
N TYR A 65 -12.38 3.57 12.81
CA TYR A 65 -12.26 2.24 13.40
C TYR A 65 -11.92 1.17 12.36
N GLU A 66 -12.59 1.19 11.20
CA GLU A 66 -12.30 0.21 10.14
C GLU A 66 -10.90 0.39 9.54
N ILE A 67 -10.42 1.64 9.41
CA ILE A 67 -9.04 1.90 8.95
C ILE A 67 -8.03 1.33 9.93
N GLU A 68 -8.21 1.57 11.22
CA GLU A 68 -7.33 1.04 12.27
C GLU A 68 -7.32 -0.49 12.28
N ASN A 69 -8.49 -1.13 12.15
CA ASN A 69 -8.59 -2.58 12.05
C ASN A 69 -7.92 -3.14 10.79
N ALA A 70 -8.17 -2.55 9.62
CA ALA A 70 -7.56 -3.02 8.37
C ALA A 70 -6.03 -2.94 8.42
N ILE A 71 -5.48 -1.87 9.02
CA ILE A 71 -4.03 -1.73 9.24
C ILE A 71 -3.53 -2.76 10.24
N HIS A 72 -4.25 -3.00 11.32
CA HIS A 72 -3.90 -4.00 12.32
C HIS A 72 -3.84 -5.40 11.70
N ASP A 73 -4.89 -5.82 10.99
CA ASP A 73 -5.01 -7.14 10.37
C ASP A 73 -3.85 -7.43 9.40
N VAL A 74 -3.44 -6.45 8.58
CA VAL A 74 -2.29 -6.62 7.66
C VAL A 74 -0.94 -6.47 8.36
N SER A 75 -0.92 -5.93 9.58
CA SER A 75 0.28 -5.80 10.41
C SER A 75 0.54 -7.02 11.29
N GLU A 76 -0.41 -7.95 11.39
CA GLU A 76 -0.24 -9.23 12.07
C GLU A 76 0.85 -10.08 11.41
N GLN A 77 1.49 -10.94 12.21
CA GLN A 77 2.66 -11.70 11.78
C GLN A 77 2.35 -12.61 10.58
N ASP A 78 1.25 -13.36 10.64
CA ASP A 78 0.85 -14.27 9.56
C ASP A 78 0.57 -13.52 8.25
N SER A 79 -0.06 -12.35 8.34
CA SER A 79 -0.31 -11.46 7.20
C SER A 79 0.99 -10.96 6.60
N LYS A 80 1.93 -10.50 7.44
CA LYS A 80 3.27 -10.07 6.99
C LYS A 80 4.03 -11.20 6.30
N ASP A 81 4.00 -12.40 6.86
CA ASP A 81 4.70 -13.56 6.29
C ASP A 81 4.09 -13.94 4.93
N ALA A 82 2.77 -13.89 4.79
CA ALA A 82 2.09 -14.08 3.51
C ALA A 82 2.48 -13.00 2.48
N ILE A 83 2.52 -11.72 2.87
CA ILE A 83 2.93 -10.61 2.02
C ILE A 83 4.38 -10.77 1.57
N ILE A 84 5.30 -11.09 2.49
CA ILE A 84 6.73 -11.31 2.19
C ILE A 84 6.89 -12.46 1.20
N LYS A 85 6.18 -13.58 1.42
CA LYS A 85 6.20 -14.72 0.52
C LYS A 85 5.71 -14.34 -0.88
N GLN A 86 4.60 -13.61 -0.98
CA GLN A 86 4.05 -13.21 -2.27
C GLN A 86 5.00 -12.24 -3.00
N ALA A 87 5.57 -11.26 -2.28
CA ALA A 87 6.52 -10.30 -2.85
C ALA A 87 7.75 -11.00 -3.44
N ARG A 88 8.29 -12.02 -2.75
CA ARG A 88 9.37 -12.87 -3.27
C ARG A 88 8.99 -13.58 -4.56
N ILE A 89 7.79 -14.16 -4.62
CA ILE A 89 7.30 -14.87 -5.81
C ILE A 89 7.20 -13.92 -7.00
N GLU A 90 6.62 -12.74 -6.83
CA GLU A 90 6.50 -11.77 -7.93
C GLU A 90 7.87 -11.25 -8.38
N TRP A 91 8.77 -10.94 -7.44
CA TRP A 91 10.14 -10.55 -7.76
C TRP A 91 10.85 -11.61 -8.60
N GLU A 92 10.76 -12.88 -8.19
CA GLU A 92 11.36 -13.98 -8.95
C GLU A 92 10.75 -14.14 -10.35
N LYS A 93 9.45 -13.89 -10.54
CA LYS A 93 8.82 -13.96 -11.86
C LYS A 93 9.38 -12.90 -12.80
N GLU A 94 9.50 -11.67 -12.32
CA GLU A 94 10.07 -10.56 -13.10
C GLU A 94 11.51 -10.85 -13.53
N HIS A 95 12.30 -11.50 -12.66
CA HIS A 95 13.72 -11.78 -12.91
C HIS A 95 14.01 -13.14 -13.56
N LYS A 96 13.03 -14.06 -13.63
CA LYS A 96 13.15 -15.34 -14.37
C LYS A 96 12.84 -15.20 -15.85
N VAL A 97 12.19 -14.12 -16.27
CA VAL A 97 11.91 -13.83 -17.69
C VAL A 97 13.17 -13.32 -18.42
N GLU A 98 14.23 -12.97 -17.70
CA GLU A 98 15.50 -12.48 -18.25
C GLU A 98 16.61 -13.53 -18.41
N GLN A 99 16.32 -14.83 -18.24
CA GLN A 99 17.24 -15.96 -18.54
C GLN A 99 16.69 -16.86 -19.64
#